data_AF-A0A0S8IFS3-F1
#
_entry.id   AF-A0A0S8IFS3-F1
#
_cell.length_a   1.000
_cell.length_b   1.000
_cell.length_c   1.000
_cell.angle_alpha   90.00
_cell.angle_beta   90.00
_cell.angle_gamma   90.00
#
_symmetry.space_group_name_H-M   'P 1'
#
loop_
_entity.id
_entity.type
_entity.pdbx_description
1 polymer ?
#
loop_
_entity_poly.entity_id
_entity_poly.type
_entity_poly.pdbx_seq_one_letter_code
_entity_poly.pdbx_strand_id
1 'polypeptide(L)'
;MIKKQSKNSPKIEKSDQSASEFHEMHLKKMDFEIVKKILSDQNLAEDDFQETEAGAVEDDRFLELTIESLEDGFKKASDLLSVPIKELRYKIAEKFLKNVDGEIVEFQKIEFRRKLVSGKSQIEISVDKLSAYFDVVFPKTVDGKETDEEYLLNRIKKKNIKYGIQHEEIKKNVLKLKENYDALKNTIIAKGQPPVGGEDCEVVYSLFSNFEEINYSEAKGKSLSEILNSSLLETIKENYFPAKYVSKGELIATTTEPGNGKDGIDVFGNPIKAEKGKLAFKAGENVKVKFKDDHINY
;
A
#
# COMPACT_ATOMS: atom_id res chain seq x y z
N MET A 1 -75.75 -28.93 11.95
CA MET A 1 -75.26 -27.60 12.36
C MET A 1 -74.51 -27.76 13.67
N ILE A 2 -73.19 -27.53 13.67
CA ILE A 2 -72.35 -26.98 14.74
C ILE A 2 -70.91 -27.04 14.21
N LYS A 3 -70.27 -25.86 14.18
CA LYS A 3 -68.90 -25.61 13.69
C LYS A 3 -67.87 -26.27 14.61
N LYS A 4 -66.78 -26.80 14.04
CA LYS A 4 -65.47 -26.82 14.71
C LYS A 4 -64.38 -26.37 13.75
N GLN A 5 -63.55 -25.49 14.29
CA GLN A 5 -62.62 -24.59 13.63
C GLN A 5 -61.35 -25.31 13.19
N SER A 6 -60.89 -24.90 12.00
CA SER A 6 -59.57 -25.14 11.44
C SER A 6 -58.48 -24.43 12.27
N LYS A 7 -57.47 -25.19 12.70
CA LYS A 7 -56.19 -24.66 13.19
C LYS A 7 -55.25 -24.52 11.99
N ASN A 8 -55.01 -23.28 11.56
CA ASN A 8 -53.90 -22.95 10.67
C ASN A 8 -52.73 -22.45 11.51
N SER A 9 -51.62 -23.18 11.45
CA SER A 9 -50.30 -22.75 11.92
C SER A 9 -49.69 -21.79 10.88
N PRO A 10 -49.01 -20.70 11.26
CA PRO A 10 -48.12 -19.99 10.36
C PRO A 10 -46.72 -20.59 10.41
N LYS A 11 -46.18 -20.88 9.22
CA LYS A 11 -44.81 -21.29 8.95
C LYS A 11 -43.83 -20.20 9.37
N ILE A 12 -42.72 -20.59 9.99
CA ILE A 12 -41.54 -19.75 10.18
C ILE A 12 -40.71 -19.86 8.89
N GLU A 13 -40.64 -18.78 8.12
CA GLU A 13 -39.71 -18.64 6.99
C GLU A 13 -38.31 -18.37 7.55
N LYS A 14 -37.36 -19.23 7.20
CA LYS A 14 -35.93 -18.97 7.34
C LYS A 14 -35.50 -18.09 6.18
N SER A 15 -35.02 -16.89 6.47
CA SER A 15 -34.21 -16.11 5.53
C SER A 15 -32.74 -16.22 5.96
N ASP A 16 -32.02 -17.12 5.31
CA ASP A 16 -30.56 -17.03 5.19
C ASP A 16 -30.22 -15.78 4.41
N GLN A 17 -29.44 -14.88 5.04
CA GLN A 17 -28.47 -13.97 4.44
C GLN A 17 -28.03 -12.96 5.51
N SER A 18 -26.81 -13.10 6.04
CA SER A 18 -26.01 -11.93 6.37
C SER A 18 -24.53 -12.28 6.37
N ALA A 19 -23.81 -11.54 5.54
CA ALA A 19 -22.36 -11.52 5.49
C ALA A 19 -21.78 -11.12 6.86
N SER A 20 -20.68 -11.76 7.24
CA SER A 20 -19.93 -11.44 8.45
C SER A 20 -19.26 -10.08 8.31
N GLU A 21 -19.90 -9.03 8.83
CA GLU A 21 -19.27 -7.73 9.00
C GLU A 21 -18.77 -7.58 10.44
N PHE A 22 -17.44 -7.55 10.60
CA PHE A 22 -16.80 -7.04 11.81
C PHE A 22 -17.13 -5.54 11.92
N HIS A 23 -17.86 -5.13 12.95
CA HIS A 23 -17.96 -3.72 13.29
C HIS A 23 -16.66 -3.27 13.98
N GLU A 24 -15.71 -2.74 13.21
CA GLU A 24 -14.65 -1.88 13.74
C GLU A 24 -15.24 -0.49 13.97
N MET A 25 -15.56 -0.16 15.21
CA MET A 25 -15.81 1.24 15.57
C MET A 25 -14.52 1.90 16.04
N HIS A 26 -14.05 2.87 15.27
CA HIS A 26 -13.20 3.95 15.77
C HIS A 26 -13.88 4.54 17.01
N LEU A 27 -13.16 4.57 18.14
CA LEU A 27 -13.56 5.22 19.39
C LEU A 27 -13.99 6.67 19.10
N LYS A 28 -15.28 6.91 18.93
CA LYS A 28 -15.84 8.28 19.00
C LYS A 28 -15.84 8.68 20.48
N LYS A 29 -15.68 9.99 20.70
CA LYS A 29 -15.48 10.77 21.95
C LYS A 29 -16.29 10.40 23.22
N MET A 30 -17.10 9.34 23.24
CA MET A 30 -17.94 8.94 24.36
C MET A 30 -17.26 8.04 25.40
N ASP A 31 -16.11 7.41 25.11
CA ASP A 31 -15.48 6.46 26.06
C ASP A 31 -14.19 6.96 26.73
N PHE A 32 -13.71 8.16 26.43
CA PHE A 32 -12.48 8.65 27.07
C PHE A 32 -12.70 9.16 28.51
N GLU A 33 -13.90 9.67 28.82
CA GLU A 33 -14.26 10.15 30.16
C GLU A 33 -14.50 9.00 31.14
N ILE A 34 -15.10 7.89 30.68
CA ILE A 34 -15.34 6.69 31.49
C ILE A 34 -14.02 5.97 31.77
N VAL A 35 -13.16 5.81 30.75
CA VAL A 35 -11.84 5.21 30.91
C VAL A 35 -10.92 6.07 31.80
N LYS A 36 -10.94 7.41 31.66
CA LYS A 36 -10.19 8.31 32.56
C LYS A 36 -10.66 8.24 34.01
N LYS A 37 -11.97 8.09 34.24
CA LYS A 37 -12.54 7.99 35.59
C LYS A 37 -12.22 6.67 36.30
N ILE A 38 -11.94 5.60 35.54
CA ILE A 38 -11.53 4.30 36.07
C ILE A 38 -10.02 4.25 36.34
N LEU A 39 -9.22 4.99 35.56
CA LEU A 39 -7.75 4.99 35.65
C LEU A 39 -7.15 5.88 36.75
N SER A 40 -7.95 6.67 37.49
CA SER A 40 -7.43 7.59 38.52
C SER A 40 -6.98 6.92 39.83
N ASP A 41 -7.24 5.63 40.03
CA ASP A 41 -7.22 5.01 41.37
C ASP A 41 -6.19 3.89 41.56
N GLN A 42 -5.20 3.72 40.68
CA GLN A 42 -4.21 2.65 40.83
C GLN A 42 -2.76 3.15 40.69
N ASN A 43 -2.17 3.48 41.83
CA ASN A 43 -0.72 3.36 42.06
C ASN A 43 -0.42 1.93 42.50
N LEU A 44 0.62 1.29 41.95
CA LEU A 44 1.60 0.48 42.70
C LEU A 44 2.75 0.03 41.79
N ALA A 45 3.87 -0.29 42.45
CA ALA A 45 5.25 -0.14 42.01
C ALA A 45 5.85 -1.30 41.19
N GLU A 46 7.01 -1.00 40.60
CA GLU A 46 7.90 -1.90 39.85
C GLU A 46 8.61 -2.92 40.77
N ASP A 47 8.82 -4.14 40.28
CA ASP A 47 10.01 -4.95 40.58
C ASP A 47 10.27 -6.01 39.51
N ASP A 48 11.56 -6.26 39.29
CA ASP A 48 12.21 -7.02 38.21
C ASP A 48 11.85 -8.52 38.13
N PHE A 49 11.67 -9.06 36.91
CA PHE A 49 11.97 -10.48 36.63
C PHE A 49 12.45 -10.73 35.19
N GLN A 50 13.48 -11.58 35.09
CA GLN A 50 14.25 -11.92 33.90
C GLN A 50 13.54 -12.86 32.91
N GLU A 51 14.07 -12.83 31.69
CA GLU A 51 13.72 -13.53 30.45
C GLU A 51 13.27 -15.00 30.57
N THR A 52 12.27 -15.36 29.76
CA THR A 52 12.29 -16.61 28.98
C THR A 52 11.44 -16.45 27.71
N GLU A 53 12.05 -16.81 26.57
CA GLU A 53 11.39 -16.91 25.28
C GLU A 53 10.46 -18.13 25.20
N ALA A 54 9.47 -17.99 24.30
CA ALA A 54 8.68 -19.03 23.63
C ALA A 54 7.42 -19.56 24.35
N GLY A 55 6.29 -19.32 23.70
CA GLY A 55 5.07 -20.10 23.88
C GLY A 55 3.79 -19.29 24.05
N ALA A 56 3.45 -18.39 23.11
CA ALA A 56 2.09 -17.89 23.02
C ALA A 56 1.18 -19.03 22.51
N VAL A 57 0.74 -19.88 23.43
CA VAL A 57 -0.51 -20.62 23.25
C VAL A 57 -1.59 -19.58 23.42
N GLU A 58 -2.07 -19.02 22.30
CA GLU A 58 -3.26 -18.18 22.29
C GLU A 58 -4.43 -19.04 22.76
N ASP A 59 -4.85 -18.82 24.00
CA ASP A 59 -6.08 -19.37 24.52
C ASP A 59 -7.25 -18.64 23.82
N ASP A 60 -7.61 -19.13 22.63
CA ASP A 60 -8.60 -18.55 21.72
C ASP A 60 -10.05 -18.73 22.25
N ARG A 61 -10.20 -18.96 23.56
CA ARG A 61 -11.47 -19.16 24.24
C ARG A 61 -12.12 -17.81 24.51
N PHE A 62 -13.26 -17.60 23.87
CA PHE A 62 -14.14 -16.47 24.17
C PHE A 62 -14.78 -16.67 25.55
N LEU A 63 -14.75 -15.64 26.39
CA LEU A 63 -15.55 -15.56 27.59
C LEU A 63 -16.93 -15.02 27.22
N GLU A 64 -17.93 -15.88 27.27
CA GLU A 64 -19.32 -15.52 26.98
C GLU A 64 -20.03 -15.08 28.26
N LEU A 65 -20.58 -13.87 28.28
CA LEU A 65 -21.35 -13.33 29.39
C LEU A 65 -22.74 -12.89 28.93
N THR A 66 -23.76 -13.20 29.75
CA THR A 66 -25.10 -12.58 29.63
C THR A 66 -25.19 -11.43 30.61
N ILE A 67 -25.40 -10.21 30.11
CA ILE A 67 -25.35 -8.98 30.91
C ILE A 67 -26.49 -8.03 30.54
N GLU A 68 -26.88 -7.19 31.49
CA GLU A 68 -27.87 -6.12 31.29
C GLU A 68 -27.18 -4.81 30.86
N SER A 69 -25.95 -4.60 31.34
CA SER A 69 -25.13 -3.42 31.06
C SER A 69 -23.74 -3.81 30.56
N LEU A 70 -23.29 -3.16 29.48
CA LEU A 70 -21.93 -3.32 28.94
C LEU A 70 -20.85 -3.04 29.99
N GLU A 71 -21.06 -2.04 30.85
CA GLU A 71 -20.10 -1.66 31.89
C GLU A 71 -19.85 -2.83 32.86
N ASP A 72 -20.92 -3.49 33.32
CA ASP A 72 -20.81 -4.65 34.21
C ASP A 72 -20.18 -5.84 33.51
N GLY A 73 -20.45 -6.01 32.20
CA GLY A 73 -19.79 -7.01 31.38
C GLY A 73 -18.28 -6.80 31.31
N PHE A 74 -17.83 -5.57 31.06
CA PHE A 74 -16.41 -5.26 31.02
C PHE A 74 -15.73 -5.47 32.38
N LYS A 75 -16.35 -5.06 33.49
CA LYS A 75 -15.81 -5.31 34.84
C LYS A 75 -15.68 -6.82 35.11
N LYS A 76 -16.76 -7.57 34.91
CA LYS A 76 -16.77 -9.04 35.08
C LYS A 76 -15.75 -9.72 34.17
N ALA A 77 -15.68 -9.32 32.91
CA ALA A 77 -14.71 -9.87 31.96
C ALA A 77 -13.27 -9.52 32.34
N SER A 78 -13.03 -8.30 32.81
CA SER A 78 -11.72 -7.85 33.30
C SER A 78 -11.24 -8.69 34.48
N ASP A 79 -12.13 -8.95 35.44
CA ASP A 79 -11.83 -9.79 36.61
C ASP A 79 -11.57 -11.25 36.20
N LEU A 80 -12.48 -11.83 35.41
CA LEU A 80 -12.42 -13.24 34.98
C LEU A 80 -11.22 -13.52 34.06
N LEU A 81 -10.87 -12.57 33.19
CA LEU A 81 -9.71 -12.69 32.30
C LEU A 81 -8.44 -12.11 32.94
N SER A 82 -8.51 -11.52 34.13
CA SER A 82 -7.38 -10.92 34.84
C SER A 82 -6.55 -9.97 33.98
N VAL A 83 -7.22 -9.14 33.17
CA VAL A 83 -6.59 -8.12 32.33
C VAL A 83 -7.34 -6.80 32.47
N PRO A 84 -6.69 -5.64 32.28
CA PRO A 84 -7.37 -4.36 32.27
C PRO A 84 -8.46 -4.28 31.19
N ILE A 85 -9.53 -3.51 31.44
CA ILE A 85 -10.62 -3.31 30.48
C ILE A 85 -10.12 -2.87 29.09
N LYS A 86 -9.09 -2.00 29.03
CA LYS A 86 -8.49 -1.54 27.76
C LYS A 86 -7.84 -2.66 26.92
N GLU A 87 -7.54 -3.80 27.55
CA GLU A 87 -6.96 -5.00 26.93
C GLU A 87 -8.03 -6.03 26.55
N LEU A 88 -9.31 -5.68 26.67
CA LEU A 88 -10.42 -6.53 26.24
C LEU A 88 -10.93 -6.12 24.86
N ARG A 89 -11.24 -7.13 24.05
CA ARG A 89 -12.06 -7.01 22.85
C ARG A 89 -13.37 -7.74 23.10
N TYR A 90 -14.45 -7.23 22.55
CA TYR A 90 -15.76 -7.86 22.69
C TYR A 90 -16.53 -7.90 21.36
N LYS A 91 -17.54 -8.77 21.32
CA LYS A 91 -18.54 -8.83 20.27
C LYS A 91 -19.90 -9.12 20.90
N ILE A 92 -20.91 -8.33 20.56
CA ILE A 92 -22.30 -8.65 20.93
C ILE A 92 -22.76 -9.80 20.04
N ALA A 93 -23.00 -10.96 20.63
CA ALA A 93 -23.46 -12.16 19.93
C ALA A 93 -24.98 -12.14 19.75
N GLU A 94 -25.73 -11.73 20.78
CA GLU A 94 -27.19 -11.72 20.77
C GLU A 94 -27.74 -10.62 21.68
N LYS A 95 -28.93 -10.11 21.36
CA LYS A 95 -29.72 -9.23 22.23
C LYS A 95 -31.11 -9.82 22.37
N PHE A 96 -31.64 -9.85 23.58
CA PHE A 96 -32.95 -10.44 23.85
C PHE A 96 -33.62 -9.78 25.06
N LEU A 97 -34.95 -9.89 25.13
CA LEU A 97 -35.74 -9.39 26.24
C LEU A 97 -36.10 -10.54 27.17
N LYS A 98 -36.03 -10.30 28.48
CA LYS A 98 -36.44 -11.26 29.51
C LYS A 98 -37.38 -10.59 30.50
N ASN A 99 -38.43 -11.31 30.92
CA ASN A 99 -39.25 -10.86 32.03
C ASN A 99 -38.53 -11.19 33.35
N VAL A 100 -38.24 -10.16 34.14
CA VAL A 100 -37.63 -10.25 35.47
C VAL A 100 -38.55 -9.50 36.42
N ASP A 101 -39.12 -10.22 37.39
CA ASP A 101 -40.02 -9.67 38.42
C ASP A 101 -41.21 -8.85 37.88
N GLY A 102 -41.73 -9.24 36.71
CA GLY A 102 -42.87 -8.57 36.06
C GLY A 102 -42.46 -7.44 35.11
N GLU A 103 -41.17 -7.09 35.04
CA GLU A 103 -40.63 -6.07 34.15
C GLU A 103 -39.90 -6.70 32.96
N ILE A 104 -40.01 -6.08 31.78
CA ILE A 104 -39.28 -6.53 30.58
C ILE A 104 -37.93 -5.82 30.56
N VAL A 105 -36.86 -6.59 30.72
CA VAL A 105 -35.47 -6.10 30.75
C VAL A 105 -34.72 -6.60 29.52
N GLU A 106 -33.91 -5.74 28.91
CA GLU A 106 -33.02 -6.10 27.80
C GLU A 106 -31.72 -6.71 28.31
N PHE A 107 -31.37 -7.87 27.78
CA PHE A 107 -30.11 -8.56 28.02
C PHE A 107 -29.30 -8.67 26.73
N GLN A 108 -27.99 -8.72 26.89
CA GLN A 108 -27.03 -8.89 25.82
C GLN A 108 -26.14 -10.08 26.14
N LYS A 109 -25.98 -10.96 25.15
CA LYS A 109 -24.99 -12.03 25.15
C LYS A 109 -23.74 -11.51 24.46
N ILE A 110 -22.63 -11.40 25.19
CA ILE A 110 -21.40 -10.79 24.71
C ILE A 110 -20.23 -11.76 24.88
N GLU A 111 -19.45 -11.89 23.82
CA GLU A 111 -18.20 -12.64 23.78
C GLU A 111 -17.04 -11.67 24.03
N PHE A 112 -16.29 -11.87 25.11
CA PHE A 112 -15.07 -11.13 25.45
C PHE A 112 -13.83 -11.97 25.16
N ARG A 113 -12.74 -11.33 24.79
CA ARG A 113 -11.41 -11.94 24.67
C ARG A 113 -10.29 -10.94 24.97
N ARG A 114 -9.11 -11.45 25.27
CA ARG A 114 -7.90 -10.63 25.42
C ARG A 114 -7.46 -10.06 24.07
N LYS A 115 -7.04 -8.79 24.04
CA LYS A 115 -6.36 -8.18 22.90
C LYS A 115 -4.89 -8.63 22.89
N LEU A 116 -4.33 -8.76 21.69
CA LEU A 116 -2.89 -8.92 21.52
C LEU A 116 -2.21 -7.54 21.63
N VAL A 117 -1.87 -7.14 22.85
CA VAL A 117 -1.37 -5.79 23.16
C VAL A 117 0.15 -5.70 23.30
N SER A 118 0.84 -6.83 23.44
CA SER A 118 2.30 -6.90 23.57
C SER A 118 2.90 -7.72 22.45
N GLY A 119 4.04 -7.27 21.93
CA GLY A 119 4.80 -8.04 20.97
C GLY A 119 5.98 -7.27 20.39
N LYS A 120 6.70 -7.94 19.49
CA LYS A 120 7.85 -7.35 18.80
C LYS A 120 7.41 -6.70 17.50
N SER A 121 7.64 -5.40 17.37
CA SER A 121 7.35 -4.68 16.12
C SER A 121 8.23 -5.18 14.98
N GLN A 122 7.60 -5.43 13.84
CA GLN A 122 8.24 -5.94 12.63
C GLN A 122 8.28 -4.86 11.56
N ILE A 123 9.43 -4.72 10.90
CA ILE A 123 9.63 -3.79 9.78
C ILE A 123 9.87 -4.62 8.54
N GLU A 124 9.14 -4.29 7.49
CA GLU A 124 9.32 -4.82 6.15
C GLU A 124 9.68 -3.66 5.20
N ILE A 125 10.50 -3.99 4.21
CA ILE A 125 10.97 -3.07 3.18
C ILE A 125 10.50 -3.62 1.84
N SER A 126 9.93 -2.77 1.01
CA SER A 126 9.47 -3.15 -0.33
C SER A 126 10.62 -3.66 -1.21
N VAL A 127 10.30 -4.50 -2.18
CA VAL A 127 11.29 -5.11 -3.09
C VAL A 127 12.11 -4.06 -3.84
N ASP A 128 11.47 -2.97 -4.28
CA ASP A 128 12.09 -1.83 -4.94
C ASP A 128 12.89 -0.91 -3.99
N LYS A 129 12.84 -1.17 -2.68
CA LYS A 129 13.46 -0.38 -1.61
C LYS A 129 12.97 1.07 -1.54
N LEU A 130 11.86 1.41 -2.20
CA LEU A 130 11.28 2.75 -2.18
C LEU A 130 10.35 2.98 -1.00
N SER A 131 9.96 1.94 -0.25
CA SER A 131 9.09 2.09 0.91
C SER A 131 9.53 1.16 2.04
N ALA A 132 9.33 1.62 3.26
CA ALA A 132 9.41 0.78 4.44
C ALA A 132 8.15 0.99 5.29
N TYR A 133 7.71 -0.08 5.94
CA TYR A 133 6.54 -0.07 6.81
C TYR A 133 6.77 -0.89 8.06
N PHE A 134 6.09 -0.52 9.14
CA PHE A 134 5.83 -1.46 10.21
C PHE A 134 4.72 -2.41 9.73
N ASP A 135 5.05 -3.69 9.58
CA ASP A 135 4.05 -4.75 9.33
C ASP A 135 3.09 -4.84 10.53
N VAL A 136 3.64 -4.82 11.75
CA VAL A 136 2.88 -4.73 12.99
C VAL A 136 3.61 -3.89 14.05
N VAL A 137 2.84 -3.11 14.81
CA VAL A 137 3.29 -2.40 16.02
C VAL A 137 2.28 -2.66 17.14
N PHE A 138 2.78 -3.08 18.30
CA PHE A 138 1.95 -3.36 19.48
C PHE A 138 1.93 -2.17 20.44
N PRO A 139 0.84 -1.96 21.20
CA PRO A 139 0.79 -0.95 22.27
C PRO A 139 1.91 -1.10 23.30
N LYS A 140 2.27 -2.34 23.62
CA LYS A 140 3.38 -2.69 24.52
C LYS A 140 4.48 -3.44 23.78
N THR A 141 5.71 -3.22 24.21
CA THR A 141 6.87 -4.01 23.85
C THR A 141 6.84 -5.39 24.53
N VAL A 142 7.78 -6.26 24.18
CA VAL A 142 7.90 -7.60 24.77
C VAL A 142 8.21 -7.58 26.27
N ASP A 143 8.86 -6.53 26.76
CA ASP A 143 9.12 -6.27 28.19
C ASP A 143 7.96 -5.54 28.88
N GLY A 144 6.79 -5.44 28.23
CA GLY A 144 5.56 -4.89 28.81
C GLY A 144 5.50 -3.36 28.89
N LYS A 145 6.57 -2.65 28.49
CA LYS A 145 6.60 -1.19 28.43
C LYS A 145 5.73 -0.66 27.29
N GLU A 146 5.15 0.52 27.48
CA GLU A 146 4.39 1.20 26.43
C GLU A 146 5.32 1.55 25.26
N THR A 147 4.88 1.26 24.04
CA THR A 147 5.58 1.60 22.81
C THR A 147 5.60 3.12 22.64
N ASP A 148 6.79 3.69 22.51
CA ASP A 148 7.01 5.11 22.27
C ASP A 148 7.75 5.38 20.95
N GLU A 149 7.91 6.67 20.63
CA GLU A 149 8.59 7.10 19.41
C GLU A 149 10.06 6.66 19.39
N GLU A 150 10.75 6.76 20.52
CA GLU A 150 12.17 6.41 20.62
C GLU A 150 12.40 4.93 20.31
N TYR A 151 11.59 4.04 20.89
CA TYR A 151 11.63 2.62 20.60
C TYR A 151 11.44 2.36 19.10
N LEU A 152 10.43 2.96 18.47
CA LEU A 152 10.16 2.77 17.04
C LEU A 152 11.30 3.31 16.16
N LEU A 153 11.83 4.50 16.46
CA LEU A 153 12.97 5.08 15.76
C LEU A 153 14.23 4.23 15.91
N ASN A 154 14.47 3.66 17.09
CA ASN A 154 15.57 2.73 17.32
C ASN A 154 15.42 1.45 16.49
N ARG A 155 14.19 0.93 16.30
CA ARG A 155 13.93 -0.21 15.40
C ARG A 155 14.21 0.14 13.95
N ILE A 156 13.81 1.34 13.50
CA ILE A 156 14.08 1.86 12.14
C ILE A 156 15.59 1.98 11.91
N LYS A 157 16.31 2.58 12.86
CA LYS A 157 17.77 2.73 12.81
C LYS A 157 18.49 1.38 12.74
N LYS A 158 18.06 0.38 13.52
CA LYS A 158 18.60 -0.99 13.48
C LYS A 158 18.40 -1.69 12.13
N LYS A 159 17.43 -1.24 11.32
CA LYS A 159 17.20 -1.71 9.94
C LYS A 159 17.98 -0.90 8.89
N ASN A 160 18.84 0.04 9.30
CA ASN A 160 19.61 0.93 8.43
C ASN A 160 18.77 1.82 7.49
N ILE A 161 17.50 2.05 7.81
CA ILE A 161 16.67 3.01 7.09
C ILE A 161 17.14 4.42 7.49
N LYS A 162 17.48 5.24 6.50
CA LYS A 162 18.15 6.54 6.70
C LYS A 162 17.49 7.70 5.95
N TYR A 163 16.73 7.41 4.89
CA TYR A 163 16.13 8.41 4.03
C TYR A 163 14.60 8.37 4.12
N GLY A 164 13.98 9.54 4.04
CA GLY A 164 12.53 9.69 3.90
C GLY A 164 11.70 9.21 5.08
N ILE A 165 12.28 9.16 6.29
CA ILE A 165 11.61 8.75 7.52
C ILE A 165 10.42 9.69 7.82
N GLN A 166 9.25 9.10 8.03
CA GLN A 166 7.98 9.79 8.24
C GLN A 166 7.76 10.08 9.74
N HIS A 167 8.59 10.94 10.33
CA HIS A 167 8.57 11.24 11.77
C HIS A 167 7.17 11.61 12.30
N GLU A 168 6.45 12.48 11.59
CA GLU A 168 5.11 12.91 12.01
C GLU A 168 4.09 11.78 11.95
N GLU A 169 4.23 10.85 11.00
CA GLU A 169 3.35 9.68 10.93
C GLU A 169 3.66 8.71 12.08
N ILE A 170 4.94 8.48 12.39
CA ILE A 170 5.35 7.64 13.53
C ILE A 170 4.75 8.18 14.84
N LYS A 171 4.84 9.49 15.09
CA LYS A 171 4.22 10.13 16.26
C LYS A 171 2.72 9.91 16.34
N LYS A 172 2.01 10.12 15.23
CA LYS A 172 0.56 9.86 15.14
C LYS A 172 0.23 8.41 15.46
N ASN A 173 1.05 7.47 15.00
CA ASN A 173 0.81 6.05 15.26
C ASN A 173 1.05 5.68 16.72
N VAL A 174 2.05 6.28 17.39
CA VAL A 174 2.22 6.14 18.84
C VAL A 174 0.99 6.66 19.60
N LEU A 175 0.41 7.79 19.18
CA LEU A 175 -0.84 8.29 19.78
C LEU A 175 -2.01 7.32 19.56
N LYS A 176 -2.19 6.81 18.34
CA LYS A 176 -3.23 5.81 18.03
C LYS A 176 -3.09 4.53 18.86
N LEU A 177 -1.85 4.07 19.11
CA LEU A 177 -1.59 2.92 19.98
C LEU A 177 -2.07 3.18 21.41
N LYS A 178 -1.80 4.37 21.95
CA LYS A 178 -2.22 4.76 23.31
C LYS A 178 -3.74 4.95 23.41
N GLU A 179 -4.36 5.51 22.38
CA GLU A 179 -5.81 5.78 22.35
C GLU A 179 -6.64 4.51 22.16
N ASN A 180 -6.30 3.68 21.18
CA ASN A 180 -7.09 2.50 20.83
C ASN A 180 -6.66 1.24 21.58
N TYR A 181 -5.41 1.22 22.07
CA TYR A 181 -4.81 0.06 22.74
C TYR A 181 -4.91 -1.23 21.92
N ASP A 182 -4.76 -1.10 20.60
CA ASP A 182 -4.77 -2.19 19.62
C ASP A 182 -3.51 -2.12 18.75
N ALA A 183 -3.06 -3.27 18.27
CA ALA A 183 -1.94 -3.33 17.36
C ALA A 183 -2.25 -2.63 16.02
N LEU A 184 -1.31 -1.83 15.54
CA LEU A 184 -1.37 -1.20 14.22
C LEU A 184 -0.67 -2.08 13.21
N LYS A 185 -1.20 -2.13 11.98
CA LYS A 185 -0.63 -2.91 10.88
C LYS A 185 -0.40 -2.05 9.64
N ASN A 186 0.56 -2.46 8.80
CA ASN A 186 0.82 -1.87 7.48
C ASN A 186 1.05 -0.34 7.51
N THR A 187 1.83 0.11 8.47
CA THR A 187 2.04 1.53 8.73
C THR A 187 3.29 2.03 8.03
N ILE A 188 3.17 2.99 7.11
CA ILE A 188 4.33 3.53 6.40
C ILE A 188 5.26 4.34 7.32
N ILE A 189 6.57 4.07 7.24
CA ILE A 189 7.58 4.71 8.09
C ILE A 189 8.69 5.40 7.33
N ALA A 190 8.93 5.00 6.08
CA ALA A 190 9.88 5.71 5.22
C ALA A 190 9.48 5.60 3.74
N LYS A 191 9.79 6.65 2.97
CA LYS A 191 9.59 6.71 1.52
C LYS A 191 10.85 7.19 0.83
N GLY A 192 11.36 6.38 -0.09
CA GLY A 192 12.34 6.80 -1.08
C GLY A 192 11.71 7.72 -2.13
N GLN A 193 12.57 8.19 -3.02
CA GLN A 193 12.18 8.94 -4.21
C GLN A 193 12.45 8.05 -5.44
N PRO A 194 11.42 7.71 -6.25
CA PRO A 194 11.63 6.93 -7.46
C PRO A 194 12.48 7.72 -8.47
N PRO A 195 13.29 7.03 -9.30
CA PRO A 195 13.96 7.68 -10.42
C PRO A 195 12.93 8.15 -11.45
N VAL A 196 13.26 9.22 -12.16
CA VAL A 196 12.48 9.73 -13.30
C VAL A 196 13.28 9.46 -14.57
N GLY A 197 12.71 8.69 -15.49
CA GLY A 197 13.35 8.41 -16.78
C GLY A 197 13.62 9.69 -17.57
N GLY A 198 14.67 9.65 -18.40
CA GLY A 198 14.96 10.71 -19.36
C GLY A 198 13.96 10.72 -20.51
N GLU A 199 13.75 11.90 -21.08
CA GLU A 199 12.91 12.06 -22.26
C GLU A 199 13.61 11.44 -23.49
N ASP A 200 12.87 10.61 -24.22
CA ASP A 200 13.31 10.07 -25.51
C ASP A 200 13.54 11.22 -26.50
N CYS A 201 14.43 11.01 -27.48
CA CYS A 201 14.66 12.06 -28.46
C CYS A 201 13.44 12.27 -29.36
N GLU A 202 13.17 13.52 -29.69
CA GLU A 202 12.21 13.89 -30.71
C GLU A 202 12.88 13.84 -32.08
N VAL A 203 12.16 13.35 -33.10
CA VAL A 203 12.67 13.28 -34.48
C VAL A 203 11.93 14.28 -35.35
N VAL A 204 12.69 15.16 -35.99
CA VAL A 204 12.21 15.98 -37.11
C VAL A 204 12.79 15.41 -38.40
N TYR A 205 11.95 14.73 -39.17
CA TYR A 205 12.35 14.22 -40.48
C TYR A 205 12.36 15.36 -41.50
N SER A 206 13.54 15.69 -42.04
CA SER A 206 13.69 16.71 -43.07
C SER A 206 13.23 16.23 -44.45
N LEU A 207 13.27 14.91 -44.69
CA LEU A 207 12.98 14.32 -45.99
C LEU A 207 11.67 13.53 -46.05
N PHE A 208 11.06 13.19 -44.92
CA PHE A 208 9.93 12.25 -44.86
C PHE A 208 8.59 12.89 -44.48
N SER A 209 8.47 14.22 -44.62
CA SER A 209 7.29 14.98 -44.20
C SER A 209 6.01 14.62 -45.00
N ASN A 210 6.13 14.14 -46.24
CA ASN A 210 5.03 13.72 -47.11
C ASN A 210 5.31 12.33 -47.72
N PHE A 211 4.93 11.25 -47.05
CA PHE A 211 5.07 9.88 -47.60
C PHE A 211 4.22 9.64 -48.84
N GLU A 212 3.13 10.40 -49.01
CA GLU A 212 2.19 10.27 -50.12
C GLU A 212 2.76 10.81 -51.46
N GLU A 213 3.87 11.54 -51.43
CA GLU A 213 4.47 12.18 -52.62
C GLU A 213 5.73 11.47 -53.15
N ILE A 214 6.07 10.28 -52.66
CA ILE A 214 7.25 9.55 -53.15
C ILE A 214 6.95 9.00 -54.55
N ASN A 215 7.46 9.69 -55.58
CA ASN A 215 7.44 9.19 -56.95
C ASN A 215 8.60 8.22 -57.18
N TYR A 216 8.29 6.94 -57.39
CA TYR A 216 9.29 5.87 -57.51
C TYR A 216 9.85 5.67 -58.92
N SER A 217 9.41 6.44 -59.92
CA SER A 217 10.10 6.50 -61.21
C SER A 217 11.18 7.57 -61.24
N GLU A 218 11.10 8.56 -60.35
CA GLU A 218 11.95 9.75 -60.39
C GLU A 218 12.51 10.14 -59.02
N ALA A 219 13.83 10.26 -58.89
CA ALA A 219 14.45 10.92 -57.75
C ALA A 219 14.87 12.33 -58.13
N LYS A 220 14.27 13.35 -57.51
CA LYS A 220 14.59 14.77 -57.74
C LYS A 220 14.53 15.16 -59.22
N GLY A 221 13.52 14.67 -59.95
CA GLY A 221 13.32 14.95 -61.37
C GLY A 221 14.25 14.21 -62.32
N LYS A 222 14.94 13.15 -61.87
CA LYS A 222 15.74 12.25 -62.71
C LYS A 222 15.20 10.82 -62.63
N SER A 223 15.20 10.10 -63.75
CA SER A 223 14.76 8.70 -63.78
C SER A 223 15.65 7.82 -62.88
N LEU A 224 15.06 6.94 -62.07
CA LEU A 224 15.83 6.02 -61.24
C LEU A 224 16.69 5.05 -62.06
N SER A 225 16.25 4.68 -63.26
CA SER A 225 17.02 3.83 -64.17
C SER A 225 18.27 4.52 -64.75
N GLU A 226 18.34 5.86 -64.67
CA GLU A 226 19.54 6.63 -65.03
C GLU A 226 20.53 6.71 -63.86
N ILE A 227 20.05 6.57 -62.63
CA ILE A 227 20.85 6.72 -61.41
C ILE A 227 21.39 5.35 -60.93
N LEU A 228 20.59 4.29 -61.07
CA LEU A 228 20.93 2.94 -60.66
C LEU A 228 20.89 1.98 -61.86
N ASN A 229 21.77 0.99 -61.85
CA ASN A 229 21.63 -0.13 -62.77
C ASN A 229 20.37 -0.96 -62.43
N SER A 230 19.87 -1.70 -63.42
CA SER A 230 18.61 -2.44 -63.33
C SER A 230 18.57 -3.44 -62.17
N SER A 231 19.68 -4.15 -61.92
CA SER A 231 19.76 -5.17 -60.85
C SER A 231 19.67 -4.57 -59.44
N LEU A 232 20.29 -3.42 -59.21
CA LEU A 232 20.25 -2.75 -57.91
C LEU A 232 18.87 -2.14 -57.65
N LEU A 233 18.22 -1.62 -58.70
CA LEU A 233 16.86 -1.10 -58.63
C LEU A 233 15.86 -2.20 -58.23
N GLU A 234 15.96 -3.40 -58.83
CA GLU A 234 15.12 -4.56 -58.46
C GLU A 234 15.36 -4.98 -57.01
N THR A 235 16.63 -5.09 -56.59
CA THR A 235 16.99 -5.47 -55.22
C THR A 235 16.41 -4.50 -54.18
N ILE A 236 16.45 -3.19 -54.45
CA ILE A 236 15.88 -2.17 -53.56
C ILE A 236 14.35 -2.27 -53.50
N LYS A 237 13.69 -2.50 -54.64
CA LYS A 237 12.23 -2.67 -54.71
C LYS A 237 11.74 -3.89 -53.94
N GLU A 238 12.49 -4.99 -53.95
CA GLU A 238 12.11 -6.22 -53.25
C GLU A 238 12.36 -6.16 -51.75
N ASN A 239 13.47 -5.54 -51.31
CA ASN A 239 13.96 -5.71 -49.94
C ASN A 239 13.83 -4.46 -49.06
N TYR A 240 13.73 -3.26 -49.64
CA TYR A 240 13.87 -2.00 -48.91
C TYR A 240 12.74 -1.00 -49.21
N PHE A 241 11.65 -1.46 -49.81
CA PHE A 241 10.55 -0.61 -50.26
C PHE A 241 9.55 -0.32 -49.13
N PRO A 242 9.11 0.95 -48.94
CA PRO A 242 9.47 2.16 -49.70
C PRO A 242 10.82 2.78 -49.29
N ALA A 243 11.60 3.29 -50.26
CA ALA A 243 12.89 3.95 -50.05
C ALA A 243 12.96 5.33 -50.72
N LYS A 244 13.62 6.30 -50.05
CA LYS A 244 13.85 7.67 -50.58
C LYS A 244 15.33 7.91 -50.84
N TYR A 245 15.65 8.51 -51.98
CA TYR A 245 17.02 8.82 -52.36
C TYR A 245 17.48 10.13 -51.75
N VAL A 246 18.73 10.12 -51.26
CA VAL A 246 19.39 11.30 -50.70
C VAL A 246 20.71 11.55 -51.41
N SER A 247 21.06 12.81 -51.58
CA SER A 247 22.36 13.23 -52.11
C SER A 247 23.38 13.25 -50.98
N LYS A 248 24.67 13.03 -51.30
CA LYS A 248 25.74 13.11 -50.31
C LYS A 248 25.73 14.49 -49.63
N GLY A 249 25.61 14.49 -48.29
CA GLY A 249 25.59 15.71 -47.48
C GLY A 249 24.21 16.34 -47.30
N GLU A 250 23.16 15.75 -47.87
CA GLU A 250 21.78 16.14 -47.60
C GLU A 250 21.37 15.71 -46.18
N LEU A 251 20.64 16.60 -45.49
CA LEU A 251 20.13 16.34 -44.14
C LEU A 251 18.93 15.38 -44.22
N ILE A 252 19.02 14.26 -43.52
CA ILE A 252 17.98 13.22 -43.53
C ILE A 252 16.96 13.50 -42.43
N ALA A 253 17.47 13.70 -41.22
CA ALA A 253 16.69 13.96 -40.03
C ALA A 253 17.52 14.74 -39.02
N THR A 254 16.81 15.40 -38.11
CA THR A 254 17.39 16.00 -36.91
C THR A 254 16.69 15.38 -35.70
N THR A 255 17.45 14.97 -34.69
CA THR A 255 16.88 14.56 -33.40
C THR A 255 17.34 15.49 -32.29
N THR A 256 16.57 15.62 -31.20
CA THR A 256 17.10 16.15 -29.95
C THR A 256 18.07 15.16 -29.31
N GLU A 257 18.91 15.62 -28.37
CA GLU A 257 19.65 14.70 -27.51
C GLU A 257 18.71 14.01 -26.51
N PRO A 258 18.85 12.69 -26.24
CA PRO A 258 18.05 12.05 -25.21
C PRO A 258 18.37 12.59 -23.82
N GLY A 259 17.33 12.88 -23.04
CA GLY A 259 17.47 13.40 -21.68
C GLY A 259 18.12 12.38 -20.73
N ASN A 260 18.92 12.84 -19.77
CA ASN A 260 19.66 11.95 -18.85
C ASN A 260 18.83 11.37 -17.69
N GLY A 261 17.54 11.73 -17.57
CA GLY A 261 16.71 11.36 -16.42
C GLY A 261 17.15 12.03 -15.12
N LYS A 262 16.46 11.71 -14.02
CA LYS A 262 16.80 12.16 -12.67
C LYS A 262 16.84 10.96 -11.72
N ASP A 263 18.01 10.71 -11.15
CA ASP A 263 18.20 9.62 -10.19
C ASP A 263 17.24 9.75 -9.00
N GLY A 264 16.77 8.60 -8.55
CA GLY A 264 16.02 8.45 -7.31
C GLY A 264 16.93 8.16 -6.12
N ILE A 265 16.33 7.95 -4.95
CA ILE A 265 17.01 7.55 -3.72
C ILE A 265 16.14 6.56 -2.95
N ASP A 266 16.71 5.42 -2.57
CA ASP A 266 16.02 4.39 -1.79
C ASP A 266 15.91 4.79 -0.30
N VAL A 267 15.14 4.03 0.49
CA VAL A 267 14.95 4.30 1.94
C VAL A 267 16.24 4.16 2.77
N PHE A 268 17.28 3.53 2.23
CA PHE A 268 18.59 3.39 2.87
C PHE A 268 19.53 4.55 2.53
N GLY A 269 19.14 5.41 1.58
CA GLY A 269 19.92 6.54 1.09
C GLY A 269 20.82 6.22 -0.09
N ASN A 270 20.65 5.06 -0.76
CA ASN A 270 21.41 4.74 -1.96
C ASN A 270 20.74 5.35 -3.19
N PRO A 271 21.51 5.84 -4.18
CA PRO A 271 20.96 6.35 -5.41
C PRO A 271 20.36 5.21 -6.26
N ILE A 272 19.20 5.47 -6.86
CA ILE A 272 18.57 4.61 -7.86
C ILE A 272 18.76 5.29 -9.21
N LYS A 273 19.58 4.72 -10.08
CA LYS A 273 19.90 5.34 -11.37
C LYS A 273 18.65 5.46 -12.25
N ALA A 274 18.46 6.64 -12.84
CA ALA A 274 17.48 6.83 -13.89
C ALA A 274 17.95 6.22 -15.21
N GLU A 275 16.98 5.76 -16.00
CA GLU A 275 17.23 5.42 -17.38
C GLU A 275 17.38 6.70 -18.21
N LYS A 276 18.40 6.74 -19.06
CA LYS A 276 18.53 7.78 -20.09
C LYS A 276 17.45 7.56 -21.15
N GLY A 277 16.94 8.64 -21.70
CA GLY A 277 16.05 8.59 -22.86
C GLY A 277 16.69 7.84 -24.03
N LYS A 278 15.85 7.31 -24.91
CA LYS A 278 16.27 6.52 -26.06
C LYS A 278 16.52 7.39 -27.28
N LEU A 279 17.46 6.95 -28.10
CA LEU A 279 17.58 7.42 -29.48
C LEU A 279 16.50 6.75 -30.34
N ALA A 280 15.94 7.48 -31.29
CA ALA A 280 14.89 6.98 -32.17
C ALA A 280 15.41 5.94 -33.16
N PHE A 281 16.67 6.07 -33.61
CA PHE A 281 17.31 5.12 -34.50
C PHE A 281 18.83 5.20 -34.41
N LYS A 282 19.50 4.20 -34.98
CA LYS A 282 20.96 4.19 -35.18
C LYS A 282 21.25 4.57 -36.64
N ALA A 283 22.26 5.39 -36.86
CA ALA A 283 22.72 5.73 -38.20
C ALA A 283 23.23 4.49 -38.95
N GLY A 284 22.81 4.32 -40.20
CA GLY A 284 23.35 3.29 -41.09
C GLY A 284 24.73 3.64 -41.63
N GLU A 285 25.39 2.71 -42.32
CA GLU A 285 26.80 2.81 -42.76
C GLU A 285 27.14 4.06 -43.58
N ASN A 286 26.17 4.64 -44.31
CA ASN A 286 26.38 5.80 -45.18
C ASN A 286 25.80 7.12 -44.63
N VAL A 287 25.38 7.12 -43.35
CA VAL A 287 24.79 8.28 -42.68
C VAL A 287 25.82 8.89 -41.72
N LYS A 288 26.04 10.21 -41.81
CA LYS A 288 27.02 10.91 -40.97
C LYS A 288 26.32 11.63 -39.84
N VAL A 289 26.54 11.18 -38.62
CA VAL A 289 26.03 11.85 -37.42
C VAL A 289 26.87 13.08 -37.09
N LYS A 290 26.22 14.23 -36.93
CA LYS A 290 26.86 15.49 -36.49
C LYS A 290 26.09 16.07 -35.31
N PHE A 291 26.79 16.29 -34.21
CA PHE A 291 26.27 16.99 -33.03
C PHE A 291 26.39 18.49 -33.25
N LYS A 292 25.30 19.22 -33.08
CA LYS A 292 25.26 20.68 -33.19
C LYS A 292 24.30 21.21 -32.14
N ASP A 293 24.85 21.91 -31.14
CA ASP A 293 24.11 22.41 -29.98
C ASP A 293 23.33 21.24 -29.31
N ASP A 294 22.03 21.37 -29.09
CA ASP A 294 21.17 20.33 -28.48
C ASP A 294 20.56 19.36 -29.51
N HIS A 295 21.10 19.35 -30.74
CA HIS A 295 20.57 18.58 -31.85
C HIS A 295 21.60 17.65 -32.48
N ILE A 296 21.11 16.50 -32.96
CA ILE A 296 21.85 15.49 -33.68
C ILE A 296 21.33 15.46 -35.12
N ASN A 297 22.20 15.80 -36.08
CA ASN A 297 21.88 15.76 -37.50
C ASN A 297 22.41 14.48 -38.14
N TYR A 298 21.63 13.90 -39.04
CA TYR A 298 21.90 12.64 -39.75
C TYR A 298 22.02 12.87 -41.25
#